data_AF-A0A3D1YCT3-F1
#
_entry.id   AF-A0A3D1YCT3-F1
#
_cell.length_a   1.000
_cell.length_b   1.000
_cell.length_c   1.000
_cell.angle_alpha   90.00
_cell.angle_beta   90.00
_cell.angle_gamma   90.00
#
_symmetry.space_group_name_H-M   'P 1'
#
loop_
_entity.id
_entity.type
_entity.pdbx_description
1 polymer ?
#
loop_
_entity_poly.entity_id
_entity_poly.type
_entity_poly.pdbx_seq_one_letter_code
_entity_poly.pdbx_strand_id
1 'polypeptide(L)' 'MIVEKELKAIPLPAIYKREGKECYYATYRKKLIEITPEETVRQRVAAYFENECGVPKEMISLEVPIF' A
#
# COMPACT_ATOMS: atom_id res chain seq x y z
N MET A 1 17.66 -11.17 1.04
CA MET A 1 17.97 -9.72 0.95
C MET A 1 17.26 -9.00 2.09
N ILE A 2 17.90 -7.98 2.69
CA ILE A 2 17.36 -7.24 3.85
C ILE A 2 15.96 -6.66 3.55
N VAL A 3 15.80 -6.05 2.37
CA VAL A 3 14.56 -5.36 1.96
C VAL A 3 13.32 -6.25 2.00
N GLU A 4 13.43 -7.52 1.59
CA GLU A 4 12.26 -8.42 1.57
C GLU A 4 11.74 -8.73 2.98
N LYS A 5 12.67 -8.89 3.94
CA LYS A 5 12.33 -9.19 5.34
C LYS A 5 11.59 -8.01 5.97
N GLU A 6 12.11 -6.80 5.78
CA GLU A 6 11.50 -5.57 6.31
C GLU A 6 10.09 -5.37 5.72
N LEU A 7 9.94 -5.48 4.40
CA LEU A 7 8.63 -5.32 3.77
C LEU A 7 7.62 -6.40 4.19
N LYS A 8 8.06 -7.64 4.48
CA LYS A 8 7.18 -8.71 4.95
C LYS A 8 6.66 -8.50 6.37
N ALA A 9 7.40 -7.78 7.22
CA ALA A 9 7.00 -7.46 8.58
C ALA A 9 5.91 -6.37 8.65
N ILE A 10 5.76 -5.57 7.59
CA ILE A 10 4.79 -4.47 7.54
C ILE A 10 3.36 -5.01 7.39
N PRO A 11 2.42 -4.59 8.27
CA PRO A 11 1.04 -5.00 8.20
C PRO A 11 0.37 -4.45 6.93
N LEU A 12 -0.49 -5.26 6.33
CA LEU A 12 -1.30 -4.85 5.17
C LEU A 12 -2.55 -4.09 5.62
N PRO A 13 -3.14 -3.25 4.75
CA PRO A 13 -4.39 -2.58 5.05
C PRO A 13 -5.53 -3.58 5.26
N ALA A 14 -6.60 -3.11 5.91
CA ALA A 14 -7.82 -3.90 6.08
C ALA A 14 -8.41 -4.34 4.72
N ILE A 15 -8.88 -5.59 4.69
CA ILE A 15 -9.51 -6.21 3.53
C ILE A 15 -11.02 -6.01 3.59
N TYR A 16 -11.60 -5.57 2.48
CA TYR A 16 -13.03 -5.38 2.29
C TYR A 16 -13.51 -6.17 1.08
N LYS A 17 -14.78 -6.57 1.07
CA LYS A 17 -15.41 -7.19 -0.10
C LYS A 17 -16.25 -6.16 -0.86
N ARG A 18 -15.99 -6.04 -2.17
CA ARG A 18 -16.77 -5.22 -3.10
C ARG A 18 -17.09 -6.07 -4.32
N GLU A 19 -18.38 -6.22 -4.62
CA GLU A 19 -18.84 -6.91 -5.85
C GLU A 19 -18.24 -8.32 -6.02
N GLY A 20 -18.08 -9.04 -4.90
CA GLY A 20 -17.47 -10.38 -4.88
C GLY A 20 -15.95 -10.43 -4.91
N LYS A 21 -15.26 -9.29 -5.03
CA LYS A 21 -13.80 -9.18 -5.02
C LYS A 21 -13.26 -8.68 -3.69
N GLU A 22 -12.07 -9.14 -3.32
CA GLU A 22 -11.35 -8.65 -2.15
C GLU A 22 -10.52 -7.42 -2.52
N CYS A 23 -10.61 -6.39 -1.70
CA CYS A 23 -9.95 -5.10 -1.91
C CYS A 23 -9.24 -4.64 -0.64
N TYR A 24 -8.07 -4.03 -0.78
CA TYR A 24 -7.50 -3.21 0.29
C TYR A 24 -8.18 -1.84 0.32
N TYR A 25 -8.39 -1.31 1.52
CA TYR A 25 -8.64 0.13 1.68
C TYR A 25 -7.32 0.90 1.64
N ALA A 26 -6.98 1.46 0.47
CA ALA A 26 -5.73 2.18 0.26
C ALA A 26 -5.80 3.56 0.92
N THR A 27 -5.22 3.71 2.12
CA THR A 27 -5.38 4.94 2.93
C THR A 27 -4.77 6.19 2.28
N TYR A 28 -3.76 6.04 1.42
CA TYR A 28 -3.14 7.11 0.64
C TYR A 28 -4.05 7.63 -0.49
N ARG A 29 -4.93 6.77 -1.02
CA ARG A 29 -5.83 7.09 -2.14
C ARG A 29 -7.29 7.24 -1.71
N LYS A 30 -7.60 6.89 -0.46
CA LYS A 30 -8.94 6.92 0.15
C LYS A 30 -9.98 6.14 -0.66
N LYS A 31 -9.59 5.01 -1.28
CA LYS A 31 -10.47 4.16 -2.09
C LYS A 31 -10.15 2.67 -1.93
N LEU A 32 -11.13 1.83 -2.25
CA LEU A 32 -10.97 0.38 -2.31
C LEU A 32 -10.27 -0.01 -3.61
N ILE A 33 -9.17 -0.76 -3.49
CA ILE A 33 -8.37 -1.25 -4.61
C ILE A 33 -8.32 -2.77 -4.54
N GLU A 34 -8.62 -3.42 -5.66
CA GLU A 34 -8.55 -4.89 -5.79
C GLU A 34 -7.18 -5.40 -5.35
N ILE A 35 -7.17 -6.49 -4.58
CA ILE A 35 -5.93 -7.10 -4.11
C ILE A 35 -5.22 -7.76 -5.30
N THR A 36 -4.06 -7.22 -5.66
CA THR A 36 -3.11 -7.84 -6.59
C THR A 36 -1.74 -7.99 -5.93
N PRO A 37 -0.84 -8.84 -6.46
CA PRO A 37 0.53 -8.93 -5.97
C PRO A 37 1.26 -7.58 -6.00
N GLU A 38 1.10 -6.81 -7.09
CA GLU A 38 1.70 -5.49 -7.24
C GLU A 38 1.13 -4.49 -6.24
N GLU A 39 -0.19 -4.53 -6.00
CA GLU A 39 -0.81 -3.67 -5.00
C GLU A 39 -0.35 -3.99 -3.58
N THR A 40 -0.17 -5.28 -3.27
CA THR A 40 0.37 -5.74 -1.98
C THR A 40 1.76 -5.16 -1.75
N VAL A 41 2.63 -5.21 -2.77
CA VAL A 41 3.97 -4.60 -2.71
C VAL A 41 3.85 -3.08 -2.55
N ARG A 42 3.00 -2.43 -3.35
CA ARG A 42 2.80 -0.96 -3.30
C ARG A 42 2.37 -0.47 -1.91
N GLN A 43 1.41 -1.14 -1.28
CA GLN A 43 0.95 -0.79 0.07
C GLN A 43 2.06 -0.96 1.12
N ARG A 44 2.83 -2.05 1.05
CA ARG A 44 3.96 -2.30 1.96
C ARG A 44 5.07 -1.26 1.80
N VAL A 45 5.42 -0.92 0.56
CA VAL A 45 6.44 0.09 0.29
C VAL A 45 5.98 1.46 0.77
N ALA A 46 4.74 1.86 0.49
CA ALA A 46 4.20 3.13 0.98
C ALA A 46 4.24 3.21 2.52
N ALA A 47 3.81 2.14 3.20
CA ALA A 47 3.85 2.06 4.66
C ALA A 47 5.28 2.02 5.23
N TYR A 48 6.25 1.46 4.51
CA TYR A 48 7.66 1.53 4.88
C TYR A 48 8.17 2.98 4.87
N PHE A 49 7.84 3.73 3.81
CA PHE A 49 8.23 5.14 3.73
C PHE A 49 7.58 5.97 4.84
N GLU A 50 6.30 5.76 5.13
CA GLU A 50 5.60 6.46 6.21
C GLU A 50 6.17 6.11 7.60
N ASN A 51 6.22 4.83 7.95
CA ASN A 51 6.47 4.39 9.32
C ASN A 51 7.95 4.26 9.67
N GLU A 52 8.78 3.76 8.73
CA GLU A 52 10.19 3.46 8.99
C GLU A 52 11.10 4.61 8.55
N CYS A 53 10.75 5.29 7.45
CA CYS A 53 11.54 6.41 6.92
C CYS A 53 11.05 7.78 7.39
N GLY A 54 9.91 7.86 8.07
CA GLY A 54 9.33 9.11 8.58
C GLY A 54 8.87 10.08 7.50
N VAL A 55 8.57 9.59 6.28
CA VAL A 55 8.05 10.42 5.21
C VAL A 55 6.61 10.82 5.54
N PRO A 56 6.27 12.12 5.60
CA PRO A 56 4.91 12.55 5.84
C PRO A 56 3.96 11.95 4.81
N LYS A 57 2.84 11.40 5.28
CA LYS A 57 1.83 10.73 4.44
C LYS A 57 1.37 11.57 3.24
N GLU A 58 1.29 12.88 3.41
CA GLU A 58 0.87 13.84 2.39
C GLU A 58 1.87 13.95 1.22
N MET A 59 3.11 13.52 1.40
CA MET A 59 4.15 13.48 0.36
C MET A 59 4.17 12.16 -0.42
N ILE A 60 3.36 11.17 -0.03
CA ILE A 60 3.32 9.86 -0.67
C ILE A 60 2.14 9.82 -1.65
N SER A 61 2.46 9.84 -2.95
CA SER A 61 1.47 9.68 -4.02
C SER A 61 1.66 8.35 -4.75
N LEU A 62 0.58 7.58 -4.89
CA LEU A 62 0.57 6.24 -5.51
C LEU A 62 -0.04 6.21 -6.91
N GLU A 63 -0.57 7.33 -7.41
CA GLU A 63 -1.18 7.46 -8.74
C GLU A 63 -0.62 8.68 -9.45
N VAL A 64 0.69 8.71 -9.65
CA VAL A 64 1.27 9.73 -10.54
C VAL A 64 0.98 9.26 -11.96
N PRO A 65 0.13 9.96 -12.74
CA PRO A 65 -0.01 9.64 -14.16
C PRO A 65 1.36 9.77 -14.83
N ILE A 66 1.75 8.73 -15.55
CA ILE A 66 2.88 8.80 -16.46
C ILE A 66 2.36 9.55 -17.68
N PHE A 67 2.76 10.83 -17.79
CA PHE A 67 2.51 11.65 -18.97
C PHE A 67 3.49 11.29 -20.09
#